data_AF-A0A653BSD0-F1
#
_entry.id   AF-A0A653BSD0-F1
#
_cell.length_a   1.000
_cell.length_b   1.000
_cell.length_c   1.000
_cell.angle_alpha   90.00
_cell.angle_beta   90.00
_cell.angle_gamma   90.00
#
_symmetry.space_group_name_H-M   'P 1'
#
loop_
_entity.id
_entity.type
_entity.pdbx_description
1 polymer ?
#
loop_
_entity_poly.entity_id
_entity_poly.type
_entity_poly.pdbx_seq_one_letter_code
_entity_poly.pdbx_strand_id
1 'polypeptide(L)'
;MDNNLWPQYGKDYTANDELVTFSTVFGVLFSGVTGIMAGANMSGELKNPGKSIPLGTLSAVGFTFLIYLGCSILVAATCTAYLLQNNYLFLAGVSTCPVSVAIGLLTATWSAALSNAIGGSRVLEALAKDNVFGPALNFIPRGTWNGNPVAAVFVSALLVEFVLLIGSLNLIAQLNSVLFLLSYLATNMACLGLELAGAPNFRPTFMFFSWHTALIGLLGTLIMMMVISPIYASCSILLCLLLVVFLHVFSPSKEAQWGSISQALIFHQVRKYLLLLDIRKDHVKFWRPQVVLLVDSPRSACPLIDFINDLKKGGLYVLGHVEIQEEDKIENLGQAEQQELKTDPAITQTIHWLNLVDHLKVKAFVELTVAKSVREGMQHLVRLSGMGAMKPNTVIFGFLNKGDPTDFLSSPWSPYYNEEFENDVFPIRNQKSVLPLEYVQMMGDVLRMNKNLCLCRNFDKLKKDVKSVRTKKYIDVWPVNFMHPGEGDAFDTTSLFMLQLACIVNMVPVWSRLKLRVRLCEDGQSQGTLEVETHPAQTPPTHRDRLTDMLTRLRIEAQLTPDKFNDTTARRGNSSDFHLPTSTTISRKRRLL
;
A
#
# COMPACT_ATOMS: atom_id res chain seq x y z
N MET A 1 -53.75 -32.31 -8.12
CA MET A 1 -52.41 -32.10 -7.53
C MET A 1 -51.40 -33.11 -8.08
N ASP A 2 -51.73 -34.41 -8.12
CA ASP A 2 -50.81 -35.49 -8.55
C ASP A 2 -50.17 -35.28 -9.92
N ASN A 3 -50.91 -34.71 -10.88
CA ASN A 3 -50.41 -34.44 -12.24
C ASN A 3 -49.47 -33.22 -12.35
N ASN A 4 -49.32 -32.42 -11.30
CA ASN A 4 -48.54 -31.16 -11.30
C ASN A 4 -47.34 -31.19 -10.34
N LEU A 5 -47.05 -32.33 -9.70
CA LEU A 5 -45.96 -32.45 -8.71
C LEU A 5 -44.56 -32.51 -9.35
N TRP A 6 -44.47 -33.04 -10.57
CA TRP A 6 -43.20 -33.32 -11.24
C TRP A 6 -42.96 -32.35 -12.40
N PRO A 7 -41.69 -32.03 -12.71
CA PRO A 7 -41.36 -31.09 -13.78
C PRO A 7 -41.79 -31.62 -15.15
N GLN A 8 -42.43 -30.76 -15.93
CA GLN A 8 -42.83 -31.01 -17.32
C GLN A 8 -42.34 -29.86 -18.19
N TYR A 9 -41.05 -29.88 -18.53
CA TYR A 9 -40.43 -28.86 -19.36
C TYR A 9 -40.88 -29.00 -20.81
N GLY A 10 -41.53 -27.96 -21.33
CA GLY A 10 -41.98 -27.85 -22.72
C GLY A 10 -41.08 -26.96 -23.57
N LYS A 11 -41.50 -26.71 -24.80
CA LYS A 11 -40.83 -25.74 -25.68
C LYS A 11 -41.39 -24.33 -25.45
N ASP A 12 -40.52 -23.33 -25.52
CA ASP A 12 -40.89 -21.93 -25.47
C ASP A 12 -41.34 -21.45 -26.85
N TYR A 13 -42.65 -21.32 -27.04
CA TYR A 13 -43.24 -20.82 -28.28
C TYR A 13 -42.92 -19.35 -28.57
N THR A 14 -42.34 -18.61 -27.59
CA THR A 14 -41.95 -17.20 -27.73
C THR A 14 -40.45 -17.00 -28.02
N ALA A 15 -39.64 -18.05 -27.90
CA ALA A 15 -38.19 -18.02 -28.08
C ALA A 15 -37.73 -19.16 -29.01
N ASN A 16 -38.10 -19.08 -30.29
CA ASN A 16 -37.63 -19.99 -31.34
C ASN A 16 -37.76 -21.50 -31.02
N ASP A 17 -38.79 -21.90 -30.28
CA ASP A 17 -39.08 -23.32 -29.96
C ASP A 17 -37.98 -24.01 -29.13
N GLU A 18 -37.17 -23.22 -28.39
CA GLU A 18 -36.15 -23.74 -27.47
C GLU A 18 -36.77 -24.43 -26.25
N LEU A 19 -36.10 -25.47 -25.73
CA LEU A 19 -36.55 -26.18 -24.52
C LEU A 19 -36.42 -25.28 -23.29
N VAL A 20 -37.52 -25.13 -22.56
CA VAL A 20 -37.55 -24.44 -21.28
C VAL A 20 -36.75 -25.24 -20.26
N THR A 21 -35.84 -24.59 -19.52
CA THR A 21 -35.03 -25.23 -18.48
C THR A 21 -35.35 -24.64 -17.11
N PHE A 22 -34.88 -25.28 -16.04
CA PHE A 22 -34.95 -24.70 -14.70
C PHE A 22 -34.39 -23.27 -14.66
N SER A 23 -33.23 -23.04 -15.31
CA SER A 23 -32.57 -21.74 -15.33
C SER A 23 -33.39 -20.65 -16.02
N THR A 24 -34.06 -20.98 -17.14
CA THR A 24 -34.88 -19.99 -17.85
C THR A 24 -36.15 -19.65 -17.06
N VAL A 25 -36.83 -20.65 -16.47
CA VAL A 25 -37.99 -20.43 -15.59
C VAL A 25 -37.59 -19.63 -14.35
N PHE A 26 -36.47 -19.99 -13.72
CA PHE A 26 -35.97 -19.27 -12.55
C PHE A 26 -35.62 -17.82 -12.90
N GLY A 27 -34.97 -17.56 -14.03
CA GLY A 27 -34.65 -16.19 -14.46
C GLY A 27 -35.89 -15.32 -14.67
N VAL A 28 -36.96 -15.87 -15.28
CA VAL A 28 -38.23 -15.15 -15.44
C VAL A 28 -38.91 -14.92 -14.09
N LEU A 29 -38.98 -15.94 -13.23
CA LEU A 29 -39.57 -15.83 -11.89
C LEU A 29 -38.78 -14.87 -10.99
N PHE A 30 -37.44 -14.86 -11.11
CA PHE A 30 -36.57 -14.02 -10.30
C PHE A 30 -36.87 -12.55 -10.53
N SER A 31 -37.13 -12.14 -11.78
CA SER A 31 -37.57 -10.77 -12.09
C SER A 31 -38.79 -10.34 -11.26
N GLY A 32 -39.69 -11.27 -10.92
CA GLY A 32 -40.87 -11.01 -10.09
C GLY A 32 -40.58 -10.81 -8.60
N VAL A 33 -39.48 -11.35 -8.07
CA VAL A 33 -39.05 -11.14 -6.66
C VAL A 33 -38.04 -9.99 -6.51
N THR A 34 -37.68 -9.31 -7.60
CA THR A 34 -36.80 -8.13 -7.54
C THR A 34 -37.52 -6.93 -6.90
N GLY A 35 -36.78 -5.82 -6.68
CA GLY A 35 -37.36 -4.58 -6.17
C GLY A 35 -37.27 -4.38 -4.66
N ILE A 36 -36.52 -5.23 -3.94
CA ILE A 36 -36.28 -5.05 -2.49
C ILE A 36 -35.64 -3.69 -2.16
N MET A 37 -34.92 -3.09 -3.12
CA MET A 37 -34.27 -1.78 -2.98
C MET A 37 -35.21 -0.59 -3.20
N ALA A 38 -36.47 -0.80 -3.62
CA ALA A 38 -37.38 0.31 -3.90
C ALA A 38 -37.57 1.23 -2.68
N GLY A 39 -37.64 0.66 -1.47
CA GLY A 39 -37.72 1.44 -0.23
C GLY A 39 -36.43 2.20 0.11
N ALA A 40 -35.27 1.67 -0.28
CA ALA A 40 -33.98 2.33 -0.06
C ALA A 40 -33.72 3.47 -1.08
N ASN A 41 -34.18 3.30 -2.32
CA ASN A 41 -34.06 4.31 -3.39
C ASN A 41 -34.82 5.60 -3.07
N MET A 42 -35.80 5.55 -2.17
CA MET A 42 -36.58 6.70 -1.69
C MET A 42 -36.24 7.08 -0.23
N SER A 43 -35.06 6.67 0.26
CA SER A 43 -34.66 6.88 1.66
C SER A 43 -34.64 8.35 2.09
N GLY A 44 -34.36 9.28 1.16
CA GLY A 44 -34.39 10.72 1.41
C GLY A 44 -35.77 11.30 1.70
N GLU A 45 -36.85 10.58 1.37
CA GLU A 45 -38.24 11.00 1.58
C GLU A 45 -38.87 10.40 2.85
N LEU A 46 -38.16 9.51 3.56
CA LEU A 46 -38.67 8.84 4.75
C LEU A 46 -38.43 9.69 6.00
N LYS A 47 -39.44 9.80 6.87
CA LYS A 47 -39.30 10.47 8.19
C LYS A 47 -38.22 9.85 9.07
N ASN A 48 -38.10 8.52 9.05
CA ASN A 48 -37.14 7.74 9.86
C ASN A 48 -36.56 6.56 9.05
N PRO A 49 -35.65 6.79 8.11
CA PRO A 49 -35.17 5.76 7.17
C PRO A 49 -34.54 4.57 7.90
N GLY A 50 -33.74 4.81 8.95
CA GLY A 50 -33.04 3.76 9.70
C GLY A 50 -33.95 2.72 10.36
N LYS A 51 -35.22 3.05 10.65
CA LYS A 51 -36.21 2.10 11.18
C LYS A 51 -37.16 1.60 10.10
N SER A 52 -37.63 2.49 9.21
CA SER A 52 -38.65 2.18 8.22
C SER A 52 -38.14 1.26 7.10
N ILE A 53 -36.90 1.43 6.64
CA ILE A 53 -36.33 0.60 5.56
C ILE A 53 -36.23 -0.87 5.97
N PRO A 54 -35.56 -1.26 7.08
CA PRO A 54 -35.43 -2.68 7.42
C PRO A 54 -36.78 -3.34 7.73
N LEU A 55 -37.67 -2.66 8.46
CA LEU A 55 -38.99 -3.19 8.79
C LEU A 55 -39.87 -3.33 7.54
N GLY A 56 -39.90 -2.30 6.69
CA GLY A 56 -40.71 -2.30 5.46
C GLY A 56 -40.23 -3.35 4.46
N THR A 57 -38.90 -3.46 4.26
CA THR A 57 -38.33 -4.42 3.32
C THR A 57 -38.58 -5.86 3.76
N LEU A 58 -38.29 -6.20 5.02
CA LEU A 58 -38.46 -7.58 5.52
C LEU A 58 -39.92 -8.01 5.59
N SER A 59 -40.83 -7.12 6.00
CA SER A 59 -42.26 -7.42 6.03
C SER A 59 -42.84 -7.59 4.62
N ALA A 60 -42.43 -6.76 3.65
CA ALA A 60 -42.85 -6.90 2.26
C ALA A 60 -42.34 -8.20 1.63
N VAL A 61 -41.06 -8.57 1.86
CA VAL A 61 -40.49 -9.85 1.38
C VAL A 61 -41.23 -11.03 2.02
N GLY A 62 -41.49 -10.99 3.32
CA GLY A 62 -42.25 -12.06 4.00
C GLY A 62 -43.68 -12.19 3.45
N PHE A 63 -44.37 -11.08 3.25
CA PHE A 63 -45.73 -11.07 2.71
C PHE A 63 -45.77 -11.62 1.28
N THR A 64 -44.92 -11.12 0.38
CA THR A 64 -44.86 -11.57 -1.03
C THR A 64 -44.48 -13.04 -1.13
N PHE A 65 -43.53 -13.51 -0.31
CA PHE A 65 -43.17 -14.93 -0.24
C PHE A 65 -44.37 -15.82 0.13
N LEU A 66 -45.14 -15.46 1.16
CA LEU A 66 -46.32 -16.21 1.58
C LEU A 66 -47.41 -16.23 0.49
N ILE A 67 -47.64 -15.11 -0.18
CA ILE A 67 -48.60 -15.01 -1.28
C ILE A 67 -48.16 -15.88 -2.47
N TYR A 68 -46.88 -15.81 -2.88
CA TYR A 68 -46.37 -16.63 -3.98
C TYR A 68 -46.42 -18.13 -3.67
N LEU A 69 -46.08 -18.53 -2.44
CA LEU A 69 -46.17 -19.93 -2.03
C LEU A 69 -47.64 -20.40 -2.01
N GLY A 70 -48.53 -19.61 -1.41
CA GLY A 70 -49.96 -19.91 -1.35
C GLY A 70 -50.59 -20.03 -2.74
N CYS A 71 -50.34 -19.05 -3.61
CA CYS A 71 -50.83 -19.07 -4.99
C CYS A 71 -50.27 -20.27 -5.77
N SER A 72 -48.97 -20.59 -5.63
CA SER A 72 -48.36 -21.73 -6.32
C SER A 72 -49.02 -23.06 -5.93
N ILE A 73 -49.27 -23.27 -4.62
CA ILE A 73 -49.93 -24.47 -4.12
C ILE A 73 -51.39 -24.55 -4.61
N LEU A 74 -52.14 -23.44 -4.51
CA LEU A 74 -53.54 -23.40 -4.94
C LEU A 74 -53.69 -23.63 -6.46
N VAL A 75 -52.83 -23.00 -7.26
CA VAL A 75 -52.81 -23.19 -8.72
C VAL A 75 -52.47 -24.64 -9.07
N ALA A 76 -51.45 -25.23 -8.41
CA ALA A 76 -51.09 -26.63 -8.63
C ALA A 76 -52.19 -27.62 -8.19
N ALA A 77 -53.01 -27.27 -7.20
CA ALA A 77 -54.11 -28.10 -6.73
C ALA A 77 -55.36 -28.02 -7.63
N THR A 78 -55.63 -26.85 -8.23
CA THR A 78 -56.91 -26.54 -8.90
C THR A 78 -56.85 -26.55 -10.43
N CYS A 79 -55.67 -26.30 -11.03
CA CYS A 79 -55.51 -26.18 -12.49
C CYS A 79 -54.84 -27.42 -13.09
N THR A 80 -55.14 -27.76 -14.35
CA THR A 80 -54.48 -28.86 -15.07
C THR A 80 -53.14 -28.41 -15.67
N ALA A 81 -52.15 -29.30 -15.76
CA ALA A 81 -50.85 -29.02 -16.38
C ALA A 81 -50.98 -28.44 -17.81
N TYR A 82 -51.90 -28.99 -18.59
CA TYR A 82 -52.20 -28.52 -19.94
C TYR A 82 -52.65 -27.04 -19.96
N LEU A 83 -53.51 -26.64 -19.02
CA LEU A 83 -53.97 -25.25 -18.94
C LEU A 83 -52.82 -24.31 -18.58
N LEU A 84 -51.95 -24.72 -17.65
CA LEU A 84 -50.80 -23.92 -17.20
C LEU A 84 -49.73 -23.74 -18.27
N GLN A 85 -49.53 -24.74 -19.14
CA GLN A 85 -48.53 -24.69 -20.21
C GLN A 85 -49.00 -23.89 -21.44
N ASN A 86 -50.31 -23.86 -21.71
CA ASN A 86 -50.83 -23.35 -22.98
C ASN A 86 -51.61 -22.02 -22.85
N ASN A 87 -51.85 -21.50 -21.65
CA ASN A 87 -52.61 -20.27 -21.46
C ASN A 87 -51.98 -19.34 -20.41
N TYR A 88 -51.31 -18.27 -20.86
CA TYR A 88 -50.75 -17.23 -19.99
C TYR A 88 -51.80 -16.51 -19.12
N LEU A 89 -53.04 -16.43 -19.59
CA LEU A 89 -54.14 -15.75 -18.92
C LEU A 89 -55.08 -16.72 -18.19
N PHE A 90 -54.62 -17.93 -17.85
CA PHE A 90 -55.45 -18.97 -17.23
C PHE A 90 -56.18 -18.48 -15.98
N LEU A 91 -55.58 -17.58 -15.21
CA LEU A 91 -56.17 -16.99 -14.01
C LEU A 91 -57.47 -16.23 -14.30
N ALA A 92 -57.61 -15.63 -15.48
CA ALA A 92 -58.84 -14.95 -15.89
C ALA A 92 -60.01 -15.93 -16.08
N GLY A 93 -59.72 -17.16 -16.51
CA GLY A 93 -60.73 -18.22 -16.66
C GLY A 93 -61.12 -18.90 -15.35
N VAL A 94 -60.24 -18.86 -14.34
CA VAL A 94 -60.51 -19.41 -12.99
C VAL A 94 -61.24 -18.39 -12.10
N SER A 95 -61.02 -17.10 -12.34
CA SER A 95 -61.66 -16.02 -11.57
C SER A 95 -63.17 -15.99 -11.77
N THR A 96 -63.92 -15.74 -10.69
CA THR A 96 -65.36 -15.48 -10.73
C THR A 96 -65.71 -14.21 -11.53
N CYS A 97 -64.76 -13.26 -11.60
CA CYS A 97 -64.86 -12.05 -12.41
C CYS A 97 -63.58 -11.89 -13.24
N PRO A 98 -63.58 -12.29 -14.53
CA PRO A 98 -62.39 -12.18 -15.40
C PRO A 98 -61.87 -10.75 -15.56
N VAL A 99 -62.78 -9.76 -15.55
CA VAL A 99 -62.42 -8.33 -15.65
C VAL A 99 -61.55 -7.88 -14.48
N SER A 100 -61.77 -8.44 -13.28
CA SER A 100 -60.95 -8.14 -12.10
C SER A 100 -59.48 -8.52 -12.30
N VAL A 101 -59.22 -9.64 -12.99
CA VAL A 101 -57.84 -10.08 -13.30
C VAL A 101 -57.17 -9.11 -14.27
N ALA A 102 -57.90 -8.65 -15.29
CA ALA A 102 -57.37 -7.66 -16.24
C ALA A 102 -57.07 -6.31 -15.55
N ILE A 103 -57.98 -5.81 -14.70
CA ILE A 103 -57.75 -4.58 -13.92
C ILE A 103 -56.56 -4.75 -12.97
N GLY A 104 -56.47 -5.88 -12.27
CA GLY A 104 -55.34 -6.20 -11.39
C GLY A 104 -54.01 -6.23 -12.15
N LEU A 105 -53.97 -6.88 -13.32
CA LEU A 105 -52.78 -6.93 -14.17
C LEU A 105 -52.37 -5.52 -14.64
N LEU A 106 -53.30 -4.70 -15.12
CA LEU A 106 -53.02 -3.34 -15.58
C LEU A 106 -52.55 -2.43 -14.45
N THR A 107 -53.22 -2.48 -13.29
CA THR A 107 -52.85 -1.65 -12.13
C THR A 107 -51.51 -2.07 -11.52
N ALA A 108 -51.22 -3.37 -11.42
CA ALA A 108 -49.95 -3.87 -10.91
C ALA A 108 -48.78 -3.52 -11.85
N THR A 109 -48.95 -3.72 -13.16
CA THR A 109 -47.91 -3.38 -14.16
C THR A 109 -47.66 -1.88 -14.23
N TRP A 110 -48.72 -1.06 -14.22
CA TRP A 110 -48.60 0.40 -14.18
C TRP A 110 -47.87 0.87 -12.91
N SER A 111 -48.24 0.33 -11.74
CA SER A 111 -47.62 0.67 -10.47
C SER A 111 -46.12 0.31 -10.44
N ALA A 112 -45.76 -0.89 -10.90
CA ALA A 112 -44.37 -1.34 -10.97
C ALA A 112 -43.54 -0.49 -11.95
N ALA A 113 -44.08 -0.17 -13.12
CA ALA A 113 -43.41 0.69 -14.10
C ALA A 113 -43.16 2.10 -13.55
N LEU A 114 -44.16 2.70 -12.91
CA LEU A 114 -44.05 4.04 -12.33
C LEU A 114 -43.03 4.08 -11.18
N SER A 115 -43.04 3.07 -10.30
CA SER A 115 -42.10 2.96 -9.19
C SER A 115 -40.64 2.86 -9.68
N ASN A 116 -40.38 2.03 -10.69
CA ASN A 116 -39.04 1.90 -11.28
C ASN A 116 -38.59 3.15 -12.02
N ALA A 117 -39.49 3.87 -12.71
CA ALA A 117 -39.18 5.13 -13.36
C ALA A 117 -38.79 6.24 -12.36
N ILE A 118 -39.51 6.34 -11.23
CA ILE A 118 -39.18 7.28 -10.16
C ILE A 118 -37.87 6.89 -9.47
N GLY A 119 -37.70 5.61 -9.13
CA GLY A 119 -36.49 5.12 -8.46
C GLY A 119 -35.23 5.31 -9.33
N GLY A 120 -35.28 4.91 -10.60
CA GLY A 120 -34.15 5.03 -11.53
C GLY A 120 -33.72 6.48 -11.77
N SER A 121 -34.68 7.39 -11.99
CA SER A 121 -34.38 8.81 -12.21
C SER A 121 -33.78 9.49 -10.98
N ARG A 122 -34.20 9.13 -9.76
CA ARG A 122 -33.62 9.66 -8.51
C ARG A 122 -32.21 9.15 -8.25
N VAL A 123 -31.94 7.87 -8.52
CA VAL A 123 -30.57 7.32 -8.43
C VAL A 123 -29.65 8.02 -9.44
N LEU A 124 -30.12 8.23 -10.67
CA LEU A 124 -29.36 8.94 -11.70
C LEU A 124 -29.10 10.41 -11.32
N GLU A 125 -30.10 11.09 -10.73
CA GLU A 125 -29.94 12.46 -10.19
C GLU A 125 -28.87 12.53 -9.10
N ALA A 126 -28.88 11.59 -8.14
CA ALA A 126 -27.91 11.55 -7.06
C ALA A 126 -26.48 11.35 -7.59
N LEU A 127 -26.28 10.39 -8.50
CA LEU A 127 -24.98 10.14 -9.12
C LEU A 127 -24.45 11.34 -9.91
N ALA A 128 -25.35 12.12 -10.53
CA ALA A 128 -24.97 13.33 -11.25
C ALA A 128 -24.61 14.49 -10.31
N LYS A 129 -25.28 14.63 -9.15
CA LYS A 129 -24.92 15.62 -8.12
C LYS A 129 -23.57 15.32 -7.49
N ASP A 130 -23.23 14.05 -7.32
CA ASP A 130 -21.94 13.59 -6.81
C ASP A 130 -20.80 13.66 -7.85
N ASN A 131 -21.08 14.18 -9.06
CA ASN A 131 -20.16 14.31 -10.18
C ASN A 131 -19.42 13.01 -10.55
N VAL A 132 -20.02 11.85 -10.29
CA VAL A 132 -19.39 10.53 -10.47
C VAL A 132 -18.96 10.31 -11.92
N PHE A 133 -19.84 10.65 -12.87
CA PHE A 133 -19.60 10.53 -14.31
C PHE A 133 -18.98 11.80 -14.94
N GLY A 134 -18.51 12.73 -14.12
CA GLY A 134 -17.92 13.99 -14.57
C GLY A 134 -18.85 14.83 -15.47
N PRO A 135 -18.34 15.45 -16.54
CA PRO A 135 -19.11 16.39 -17.35
C PRO A 135 -20.28 15.76 -18.12
N ALA A 136 -20.27 14.44 -18.35
CA ALA A 136 -21.28 13.75 -19.16
C ALA A 136 -22.70 13.87 -18.62
N LEU A 137 -22.88 13.91 -17.29
CA LEU A 137 -24.19 13.99 -16.63
C LEU A 137 -24.45 15.34 -15.94
N ASN A 138 -23.58 16.34 -16.11
CA ASN A 138 -23.67 17.63 -15.39
C ASN A 138 -24.90 18.48 -15.80
N PHE A 139 -25.58 18.14 -16.89
CA PHE A 139 -26.85 18.76 -17.26
C PHE A 139 -28.03 18.26 -16.42
N ILE A 140 -27.93 17.07 -15.82
CA ILE A 140 -29.04 16.45 -15.06
C ILE A 140 -29.41 17.27 -13.81
N PRO A 141 -28.47 17.71 -12.95
CA PRO A 141 -28.79 18.52 -11.79
C PRO A 141 -29.37 19.89 -12.14
N ARG A 142 -29.11 20.40 -13.36
CA ARG A 142 -29.66 21.68 -13.86
C ARG A 142 -31.10 21.53 -14.35
N GLY A 143 -31.52 20.32 -14.71
CA GLY A 143 -32.85 20.01 -15.26
C GLY A 143 -33.87 19.57 -14.21
N THR A 144 -33.87 20.19 -13.03
CA THR A 144 -34.83 19.89 -11.94
C THR A 144 -35.98 20.89 -11.90
N TRP A 145 -37.22 20.41 -11.74
CA TRP A 145 -38.43 21.23 -11.60
C TRP A 145 -39.16 20.89 -10.30
N ASN A 146 -39.41 21.87 -9.44
CA ASN A 146 -40.06 21.67 -8.13
C ASN A 146 -39.47 20.50 -7.32
N GLY A 147 -38.14 20.35 -7.33
CA GLY A 147 -37.44 19.26 -6.64
C GLY A 147 -37.52 17.88 -7.33
N ASN A 148 -38.12 17.78 -8.53
CA ASN A 148 -38.17 16.56 -9.32
C ASN A 148 -37.18 16.61 -10.51
N PRO A 149 -36.40 15.55 -10.77
CA PRO A 149 -35.36 15.54 -11.80
C PRO A 149 -35.91 15.22 -13.19
N VAL A 150 -36.52 16.22 -13.83
CA VAL A 150 -37.16 16.06 -15.15
C VAL A 150 -36.17 15.55 -16.20
N ALA A 151 -34.94 16.09 -16.23
CA ALA A 151 -33.90 15.61 -17.14
C ALA A 151 -33.51 14.14 -16.91
N ALA A 152 -33.41 13.69 -15.65
CA ALA A 152 -33.11 12.30 -15.34
C ALA A 152 -34.24 11.35 -15.77
N VAL A 153 -35.50 11.78 -15.65
CA VAL A 153 -36.68 11.02 -16.10
C VAL A 153 -36.63 10.82 -17.61
N PHE A 154 -36.38 11.88 -18.39
CA PHE A 154 -36.26 11.77 -19.85
C PHE A 154 -35.10 10.86 -20.28
N VAL A 155 -33.92 10.99 -19.66
CA VAL A 155 -32.77 10.12 -19.95
C VAL A 155 -33.10 8.67 -19.63
N SER A 156 -33.73 8.40 -18.48
CA SER A 156 -34.13 7.05 -18.08
C SER A 156 -35.18 6.46 -19.03
N ALA A 157 -36.17 7.27 -19.46
CA ALA A 157 -37.19 6.84 -20.41
C ALA A 157 -36.59 6.47 -21.78
N LEU A 158 -35.64 7.27 -22.27
CA LEU A 158 -34.93 7.01 -23.51
C LEU A 158 -34.10 5.71 -23.43
N LEU A 159 -33.45 5.45 -22.29
CA LEU A 159 -32.73 4.19 -22.06
C LEU A 159 -33.67 2.97 -22.02
N VAL A 160 -34.83 3.11 -21.38
CA VAL A 160 -35.85 2.05 -21.34
C VAL A 160 -36.36 1.74 -22.75
N GLU A 161 -36.62 2.76 -23.56
CA GLU A 161 -37.07 2.58 -24.95
C GLU A 161 -36.09 1.74 -25.76
N PHE A 162 -34.78 2.00 -25.64
CA PHE A 162 -33.76 1.17 -26.31
C PHE A 162 -33.79 -0.30 -25.90
N VAL A 163 -34.09 -0.59 -24.63
CA VAL A 163 -34.22 -1.98 -24.14
C VAL A 163 -35.51 -2.62 -24.67
N LEU A 164 -36.59 -1.86 -24.81
CA LEU A 164 -37.86 -2.37 -25.36
C LEU A 164 -37.75 -2.75 -26.84
N LEU A 165 -36.86 -2.12 -27.61
CA LEU A 165 -36.60 -2.47 -29.02
C LEU A 165 -36.08 -3.91 -29.23
N ILE A 166 -35.64 -4.61 -28.16
CA ILE A 166 -35.24 -6.02 -28.21
C ILE A 166 -36.41 -6.94 -28.57
N GLY A 167 -37.65 -6.58 -28.23
CA GLY A 167 -38.87 -7.28 -28.67
C GLY A 167 -39.18 -8.64 -28.00
N SER A 168 -38.33 -9.15 -27.10
CA SER A 168 -38.55 -10.41 -26.37
C SER A 168 -38.63 -10.20 -24.86
N LEU A 169 -39.80 -10.48 -24.27
CA LEU A 169 -40.05 -10.32 -22.82
C LEU A 169 -39.17 -11.25 -21.98
N ASN A 170 -39.05 -12.53 -22.38
CA ASN A 170 -38.25 -13.52 -21.64
C ASN A 170 -36.76 -13.15 -21.63
N LEU A 171 -36.24 -12.63 -22.74
CA LEU A 171 -34.85 -12.16 -22.81
C LEU A 171 -34.62 -10.93 -21.93
N ILE A 172 -35.53 -9.95 -21.99
CA ILE A 172 -35.47 -8.74 -21.16
C ILE A 172 -35.51 -9.10 -19.66
N ALA A 173 -36.38 -10.04 -19.26
CA ALA A 173 -36.50 -10.49 -17.87
C ALA A 173 -35.21 -11.16 -17.34
N GLN A 174 -34.55 -11.99 -18.16
CA GLN A 174 -33.27 -12.61 -17.80
C GLN A 174 -32.14 -11.58 -17.68
N LEU A 175 -32.05 -10.64 -18.63
CA LEU A 175 -31.05 -9.57 -18.58
C LEU A 175 -31.24 -8.70 -17.32
N ASN A 176 -32.49 -8.30 -17.04
CA ASN A 176 -32.83 -7.53 -15.85
C ASN A 176 -32.45 -8.27 -14.55
N SER A 177 -32.72 -9.57 -14.48
CA SER A 177 -32.38 -10.42 -13.33
C SER A 177 -30.88 -10.45 -13.06
N VAL A 178 -30.06 -10.58 -14.11
CA VAL A 178 -28.58 -10.56 -13.99
C VAL A 178 -28.08 -9.20 -13.51
N LEU A 179 -28.64 -8.09 -14.00
CA LEU A 179 -28.26 -6.73 -13.54
C LEU A 179 -28.64 -6.47 -12.07
N PHE A 180 -29.81 -6.92 -11.63
CA PHE A 180 -30.20 -6.82 -10.22
C PHE A 180 -29.31 -7.68 -9.31
N LEU A 181 -28.98 -8.91 -9.73
CA LEU A 181 -28.05 -9.77 -8.99
C LEU A 181 -26.64 -9.17 -8.89
N LEU A 182 -26.16 -8.51 -9.95
CA LEU A 182 -24.90 -7.78 -9.91
C LEU A 182 -24.92 -6.63 -8.90
N SER A 183 -26.02 -5.87 -8.82
CA SER A 183 -26.18 -4.81 -7.81
C SER A 183 -26.18 -5.37 -6.38
N TYR A 184 -26.87 -6.49 -6.15
CA TYR A 184 -26.88 -7.17 -4.85
C TYR A 184 -25.50 -7.76 -4.50
N LEU A 185 -24.77 -8.30 -5.48
CA LEU A 185 -23.40 -8.76 -5.33
C LEU A 185 -22.49 -7.61 -4.88
N ALA A 186 -22.54 -6.47 -5.58
CA ALA A 186 -21.74 -5.29 -5.26
C ALA A 186 -22.07 -4.73 -3.86
N THR A 187 -23.35 -4.69 -3.49
CA THR A 187 -23.81 -4.25 -2.17
C THR A 187 -23.28 -5.15 -1.06
N ASN A 188 -23.43 -6.47 -1.21
CA ASN A 188 -22.91 -7.44 -0.23
C ASN A 188 -21.38 -7.39 -0.13
N MET A 189 -20.68 -7.20 -1.25
CA MET A 189 -19.23 -7.05 -1.28
C MET A 189 -18.76 -5.80 -0.53
N ALA A 190 -19.45 -4.66 -0.72
CA ALA A 190 -19.14 -3.42 -0.04
C ALA A 190 -19.36 -3.54 1.48
N CYS A 191 -20.49 -4.11 1.91
CA CYS A 191 -20.76 -4.34 3.33
C CYS A 191 -19.75 -5.28 3.98
N LEU A 192 -19.39 -6.37 3.29
CA LEU A 192 -18.36 -7.30 3.78
C LEU A 192 -16.99 -6.61 3.88
N GLY A 193 -16.61 -5.82 2.87
CA GLY A 193 -15.34 -5.10 2.84
C GLY A 193 -15.20 -4.09 3.98
N LEU A 194 -16.26 -3.32 4.26
CA LEU A 194 -16.27 -2.32 5.35
C LEU A 194 -16.20 -2.97 6.74
N GLU A 195 -16.92 -4.08 6.94
CA GLU A 195 -16.91 -4.83 8.20
C GLU A 195 -15.52 -5.46 8.44
N LEU A 196 -14.93 -6.11 7.43
CA LEU A 196 -13.60 -6.71 7.55
C LEU A 196 -12.49 -5.67 7.73
N ALA A 197 -12.66 -4.47 7.17
CA ALA A 197 -11.76 -3.35 7.38
C ALA A 197 -11.87 -2.74 8.78
N GLY A 198 -12.92 -3.05 9.53
CA GLY A 198 -13.23 -2.38 10.80
C GLY A 198 -13.39 -0.87 10.61
N ALA A 199 -13.98 -0.44 9.50
CA ALA A 199 -14.11 0.97 9.14
C ALA A 199 -14.87 1.74 10.25
N PRO A 200 -14.29 2.78 10.88
CA PRO A 200 -14.89 3.40 12.08
C PRO A 200 -16.28 3.99 11.87
N ASN A 201 -16.56 4.43 10.64
CA ASN A 201 -17.83 5.05 10.24
C ASN A 201 -18.90 4.00 9.87
N PHE A 202 -18.52 2.74 9.67
CA PHE A 202 -19.45 1.66 9.39
C PHE A 202 -19.86 0.97 10.69
N ARG A 203 -21.02 1.37 11.23
CA ARG A 203 -21.57 0.86 12.50
C ARG A 203 -22.99 0.35 12.30
N PRO A 204 -23.19 -0.81 11.67
CA PRO A 204 -24.51 -1.36 11.42
C PRO A 204 -25.23 -1.60 12.75
N THR A 205 -26.37 -0.94 12.95
CA THR A 205 -27.20 -1.10 14.16
C THR A 205 -28.23 -2.21 14.03
N PHE A 206 -28.35 -2.80 12.83
CA PHE A 206 -29.29 -3.88 12.55
C PHE A 206 -28.80 -5.19 13.16
N MET A 207 -29.60 -5.77 14.07
CA MET A 207 -29.20 -6.91 14.92
C MET A 207 -28.80 -8.17 14.14
N PHE A 208 -29.40 -8.40 12.96
CA PHE A 208 -29.13 -9.60 12.16
C PHE A 208 -28.01 -9.41 11.14
N PHE A 209 -27.37 -8.23 11.11
CA PHE A 209 -26.21 -8.01 10.26
C PHE A 209 -24.97 -8.65 10.88
N SER A 210 -24.24 -9.43 10.08
CA SER A 210 -22.91 -9.94 10.39
C SER A 210 -22.09 -10.15 9.10
N TRP A 211 -20.76 -10.24 9.22
CA TRP A 211 -19.90 -10.58 8.08
C TRP A 211 -20.30 -11.92 7.43
N HIS A 212 -20.80 -12.88 8.22
CA HIS A 212 -21.32 -14.16 7.73
C HIS A 212 -22.53 -13.97 6.82
N THR A 213 -23.51 -13.17 7.25
CA THR A 213 -24.72 -12.91 6.44
C THR A 213 -24.40 -12.18 5.13
N ALA A 214 -23.45 -11.23 5.16
CA ALA A 214 -22.99 -10.55 3.95
C ALA A 214 -22.25 -11.51 3.00
N LEU A 215 -21.42 -12.42 3.53
CA LEU A 215 -20.73 -13.44 2.73
C LEU A 215 -21.72 -14.44 2.11
N ILE A 216 -22.72 -14.90 2.85
CA ILE A 216 -23.77 -15.79 2.34
C ILE A 216 -24.55 -15.09 1.22
N GLY A 217 -24.91 -13.81 1.40
CA GLY A 217 -25.55 -13.00 0.37
C GLY A 217 -24.67 -12.84 -0.89
N LEU A 218 -23.37 -12.58 -0.70
CA LEU A 218 -22.40 -12.47 -1.79
C LEU A 218 -22.29 -13.77 -2.58
N LEU A 219 -22.07 -14.90 -1.91
CA LEU A 219 -21.93 -16.20 -2.57
C LEU A 219 -23.24 -16.65 -3.21
N GLY A 220 -24.38 -16.44 -2.53
CA GLY A 220 -25.70 -16.76 -3.05
C GLY A 220 -26.03 -15.99 -4.33
N THR A 221 -25.79 -14.67 -4.34
CA THR A 221 -26.01 -13.85 -5.53
C THR A 221 -25.07 -14.24 -6.68
N LEU A 222 -23.80 -14.52 -6.41
CA LEU A 222 -22.85 -14.98 -7.43
C LEU A 222 -23.26 -16.33 -8.05
N ILE A 223 -23.61 -17.31 -7.20
CA ILE A 223 -24.03 -18.64 -7.66
C ILE A 223 -25.31 -18.53 -8.50
N MET A 224 -26.32 -17.82 -8.01
CA MET A 224 -27.59 -17.69 -8.74
C MET A 224 -27.43 -16.94 -10.06
N MET A 225 -26.54 -15.95 -10.12
CA MET A 225 -26.25 -15.24 -11.37
C MET A 225 -25.64 -16.18 -12.42
N MET A 226 -24.72 -17.07 -12.02
CA MET A 226 -24.15 -18.09 -12.90
C MET A 226 -25.15 -19.17 -13.30
N VAL A 227 -26.10 -19.52 -12.42
CA VAL A 227 -27.17 -20.50 -12.70
C VAL A 227 -28.15 -19.98 -13.75
N ILE A 228 -28.51 -18.70 -13.73
CA ILE A 228 -29.44 -18.10 -14.70
C ILE A 228 -28.85 -18.14 -16.12
N SER A 229 -27.67 -17.55 -16.29
CA SER A 229 -26.95 -17.57 -17.57
C SER A 229 -25.47 -17.24 -17.35
N PRO A 230 -24.56 -18.22 -17.53
CA PRO A 230 -23.13 -17.97 -17.39
C PRO A 230 -22.59 -16.91 -18.36
N ILE A 231 -23.19 -16.81 -19.55
CA ILE A 231 -22.78 -15.87 -20.60
C ILE A 231 -23.12 -14.45 -20.17
N TYR A 232 -24.39 -14.19 -19.85
CA TYR A 232 -24.83 -12.85 -19.40
C TYR A 232 -24.17 -12.45 -18.07
N ALA A 233 -23.96 -13.41 -17.16
CA ALA A 233 -23.24 -13.18 -15.90
C ALA A 233 -21.80 -12.70 -16.15
N SER A 234 -21.06 -13.40 -17.01
CA SER A 234 -19.67 -13.05 -17.34
C SER A 234 -19.58 -11.69 -18.04
N CYS A 235 -20.48 -11.42 -18.99
CA CYS A 235 -20.58 -10.12 -19.66
C CYS A 235 -20.89 -8.99 -18.66
N SER A 236 -21.82 -9.20 -17.73
CA SER A 236 -22.21 -8.22 -16.72
C SER A 236 -21.08 -7.91 -15.74
N ILE A 237 -20.36 -8.93 -15.25
CA ILE A 237 -19.17 -8.74 -14.40
C ILE A 237 -18.08 -7.97 -15.16
N LEU A 238 -17.80 -8.34 -16.41
CA LEU A 238 -16.81 -7.65 -17.23
C LEU A 238 -17.17 -6.18 -17.45
N LEU A 239 -18.45 -5.91 -17.79
CA LEU A 239 -18.95 -4.54 -17.97
C LEU A 239 -18.83 -3.75 -16.65
N CYS A 240 -19.13 -4.36 -15.51
CA CYS A 240 -18.96 -3.74 -14.20
C CYS A 240 -17.50 -3.39 -13.90
N LEU A 241 -16.56 -4.29 -14.18
CA LEU A 241 -15.12 -4.03 -14.02
C LEU A 241 -14.65 -2.90 -14.93
N LEU A 242 -15.08 -2.90 -16.19
CA LEU A 242 -14.78 -1.82 -17.14
C LEU A 242 -15.37 -0.49 -16.67
N LEU A 243 -16.59 -0.49 -16.13
CA LEU A 243 -17.22 0.70 -15.54
C LEU A 243 -16.40 1.22 -14.35
N VAL A 244 -15.96 0.35 -13.45
CA VAL A 244 -15.12 0.75 -12.29
C VAL A 244 -13.80 1.35 -12.75
N VAL A 245 -13.14 0.75 -13.74
CA VAL A 245 -11.90 1.30 -14.32
C VAL A 245 -12.16 2.64 -15.00
N PHE A 246 -13.23 2.74 -15.80
CA PHE A 246 -13.64 3.98 -16.45
C PHE A 246 -13.88 5.09 -15.43
N LEU A 247 -14.64 4.82 -14.36
CA LEU A 247 -14.87 5.77 -13.28
C LEU A 247 -13.56 6.14 -12.59
N HIS A 248 -12.67 5.19 -12.31
CA HIS A 248 -11.38 5.51 -11.70
C HIS A 248 -10.47 6.38 -12.58
N VAL A 249 -10.57 6.30 -13.91
CA VAL A 249 -9.77 7.12 -14.83
C VAL A 249 -10.40 8.49 -15.03
N PHE A 250 -11.71 8.54 -15.33
CA PHE A 250 -12.39 9.73 -15.83
C PHE A 250 -13.19 10.50 -14.76
N SER A 251 -13.43 9.93 -13.58
CA SER A 251 -14.18 10.62 -12.54
C SER A 251 -13.34 11.76 -11.94
N PRO A 252 -13.82 13.02 -12.01
CA PRO A 252 -13.18 14.17 -11.35
C PRO A 252 -13.24 14.07 -9.82
N SER A 253 -14.06 13.15 -9.29
CA SER A 253 -14.21 12.89 -7.85
C SER A 253 -12.94 12.37 -7.18
N LYS A 254 -11.81 12.21 -7.91
CA LYS A 254 -10.46 12.08 -7.32
C LYS A 254 -10.08 13.26 -6.41
N GLU A 255 -10.61 14.45 -6.67
CA GLU A 255 -10.39 15.62 -5.81
C GLU A 255 -11.15 15.53 -4.48
N ALA A 256 -12.24 14.76 -4.46
CA ALA A 256 -12.95 14.46 -3.22
C ALA A 256 -12.19 13.36 -2.48
N GLN A 257 -11.77 13.65 -1.25
CA GLN A 257 -11.03 12.74 -0.36
C GLN A 257 -11.91 11.59 0.17
N TRP A 258 -12.53 10.83 -0.72
CA TRP A 258 -13.20 9.59 -0.38
C TRP A 258 -12.13 8.60 0.08
N GLY A 259 -12.06 8.37 1.40
CA GLY A 259 -11.07 7.48 1.99
C GLY A 259 -11.03 6.10 1.30
N SER A 260 -9.85 5.47 1.31
CA SER A 260 -9.66 4.18 0.62
C SER A 260 -9.88 3.00 1.57
N ILE A 261 -10.85 2.13 1.23
CA ILE A 261 -11.10 0.87 1.96
C ILE A 261 -9.86 -0.02 1.94
N SER A 262 -9.11 -0.04 0.83
CA SER A 262 -7.88 -0.84 0.74
C SER A 262 -6.80 -0.33 1.68
N GLN A 263 -6.64 0.99 1.83
CA GLN A 263 -5.72 1.58 2.82
C GLN A 263 -6.13 1.24 4.26
N ALA A 264 -7.43 1.27 4.56
CA ALA A 264 -7.93 0.88 5.89
C ALA A 264 -7.62 -0.59 6.22
N LEU A 265 -7.84 -1.50 5.26
CA LEU A 265 -7.48 -2.92 5.40
C LEU A 265 -5.98 -3.11 5.62
N ILE A 266 -5.15 -2.43 4.82
CA ILE A 266 -3.68 -2.48 4.95
C ILE A 266 -3.27 -1.99 6.34
N PHE A 267 -3.79 -0.85 6.80
CA PHE A 267 -3.48 -0.30 8.11
C PHE A 267 -3.80 -1.28 9.25
N HIS A 268 -5.01 -1.84 9.23
CA HIS A 268 -5.43 -2.81 10.25
C HIS A 268 -4.51 -4.04 10.27
N GLN A 269 -4.13 -4.55 9.09
CA GLN A 269 -3.28 -5.72 8.95
C GLN A 269 -1.83 -5.44 9.37
N VAL A 270 -1.25 -4.31 8.96
CA VAL A 270 0.11 -3.88 9.34
C VAL A 270 0.20 -3.67 10.85
N ARG A 271 -0.78 -3.00 11.46
CA ARG A 271 -0.84 -2.82 12.92
C ARG A 271 -0.82 -4.18 13.63
N LYS A 272 -1.64 -5.13 13.19
CA LYS A 272 -1.69 -6.49 13.79
C LYS A 272 -0.33 -7.20 13.67
N TYR A 273 0.33 -7.09 12.52
CA TYR A 273 1.66 -7.68 12.33
C TYR A 273 2.75 -7.00 13.17
N LEU A 274 2.70 -5.67 13.32
CA LEU A 274 3.62 -4.94 14.21
C LEU A 274 3.47 -5.36 15.68
N LEU A 275 2.24 -5.59 16.14
CA LEU A 275 1.97 -6.07 17.50
C LEU A 275 2.44 -7.52 17.73
N LEU A 276 2.49 -8.34 16.67
CA LEU A 276 3.01 -9.72 16.75
C LEU A 276 4.54 -9.77 16.75
N LEU A 277 5.21 -8.70 16.30
CA LEU A 277 6.67 -8.61 16.26
C LEU A 277 7.20 -8.22 17.65
N ASP A 278 7.62 -9.23 18.42
CA ASP A 278 8.10 -9.05 19.80
C ASP A 278 9.61 -8.75 19.85
N ILE A 279 9.97 -7.59 20.41
CA ILE A 279 11.37 -7.15 20.59
C ILE A 279 12.17 -8.15 21.43
N ARG A 280 11.52 -8.81 22.40
CA ARG A 280 12.20 -9.72 23.35
C ARG A 280 12.68 -11.02 22.70
N LYS A 281 12.20 -11.33 21.49
CA LYS A 281 12.56 -12.53 20.74
C LYS A 281 13.64 -12.27 19.68
N ASP A 282 14.30 -11.10 19.72
CA ASP A 282 15.39 -10.80 18.80
C ASP A 282 16.56 -11.77 19.00
N HIS A 283 17.16 -12.21 17.90
CA HIS A 283 18.24 -13.19 17.92
C HIS A 283 19.28 -12.87 16.86
N VAL A 284 20.56 -12.94 17.23
CA VAL A 284 21.73 -12.55 16.41
C VAL A 284 21.71 -13.16 15.01
N LYS A 285 21.26 -14.41 14.87
CA LYS A 285 21.13 -15.13 13.58
C LYS A 285 20.24 -14.42 12.56
N PHE A 286 19.22 -13.68 13.00
CA PHE A 286 18.28 -12.97 12.14
C PHE A 286 18.55 -11.47 12.09
N TRP A 287 19.68 -11.03 12.65
CA TRP A 287 20.09 -9.64 12.57
C TRP A 287 20.15 -9.19 11.11
N ARG A 288 19.60 -8.00 10.85
CA ARG A 288 19.66 -7.31 9.56
C ARG A 288 19.95 -5.84 9.80
N PRO A 289 20.60 -5.15 8.85
CA PRO A 289 20.78 -3.71 8.95
C PRO A 289 19.42 -3.01 8.87
N GLN A 290 19.03 -2.38 9.97
CA GLN A 290 17.88 -1.49 10.06
C GLN A 290 18.44 -0.08 10.16
N VAL A 291 18.39 0.65 9.06
CA VAL A 291 19.21 1.84 8.85
C VAL A 291 18.39 3.10 9.03
N VAL A 292 18.94 4.07 9.76
CA VAL A 292 18.55 5.48 9.64
C VAL A 292 19.72 6.24 9.01
N LEU A 293 19.49 6.83 7.84
CA LEU A 293 20.46 7.68 7.15
C LEU A 293 20.12 9.13 7.44
N LEU A 294 21.08 9.85 8.01
CA LEU A 294 20.93 11.28 8.26
C LEU A 294 21.44 12.04 7.05
N VAL A 295 20.51 12.76 6.40
CA VAL A 295 20.75 13.48 5.16
C VAL A 295 20.69 14.97 5.45
N ASP A 296 21.78 15.68 5.19
CA ASP A 296 21.83 17.14 5.30
C ASP A 296 21.17 17.82 4.08
N SER A 297 21.65 17.53 2.87
CA SER A 297 21.02 18.01 1.64
C SER A 297 20.71 16.84 0.70
N PRO A 298 19.44 16.64 0.30
CA PRO A 298 19.06 15.58 -0.64
C PRO A 298 19.78 15.67 -1.99
N ARG A 299 20.00 16.89 -2.47
CA ARG A 299 20.66 17.19 -3.76
C ARG A 299 22.05 16.59 -3.88
N SER A 300 22.83 16.64 -2.79
CA SER A 300 24.19 16.09 -2.75
C SER A 300 24.25 14.63 -2.28
N ALA A 301 23.22 14.17 -1.55
CA ALA A 301 23.19 12.83 -0.97
C ALA A 301 22.57 11.75 -1.86
N CYS A 302 22.08 12.07 -3.07
CA CYS A 302 21.42 11.09 -3.96
C CYS A 302 22.21 9.77 -4.14
N PRO A 303 23.52 9.77 -4.47
CA PRO A 303 24.27 8.52 -4.60
C PRO A 303 24.39 7.72 -3.29
N LEU A 304 24.42 8.42 -2.15
CA LEU A 304 24.46 7.79 -0.84
C LEU A 304 23.12 7.14 -0.50
N ILE A 305 22.01 7.85 -0.73
CA ILE A 305 20.65 7.34 -0.54
C ILE A 305 20.45 6.04 -1.35
N ASP A 306 20.84 6.05 -2.63
CA ASP A 306 20.70 4.89 -3.51
C ASP A 306 21.64 3.73 -3.13
N PHE A 307 22.85 4.00 -2.61
CA PHE A 307 23.73 2.96 -2.10
C PHE A 307 23.18 2.30 -0.82
N ILE A 308 22.63 3.08 0.12
CA ILE A 308 22.07 2.53 1.36
C ILE A 308 20.83 1.67 1.10
N ASN A 309 20.07 1.98 0.04
CA ASN A 309 18.97 1.11 -0.42
C ASN A 309 19.45 -0.30 -0.79
N ASP A 310 20.68 -0.45 -1.31
CA ASP A 310 21.29 -1.76 -1.56
C ASP A 310 21.78 -2.39 -0.24
N LEU A 311 22.43 -1.60 0.61
CA LEU A 311 23.03 -2.05 1.88
C LEU A 311 21.98 -2.63 2.84
N LYS A 312 20.76 -2.09 2.87
CA LYS A 312 19.71 -2.58 3.80
C LYS A 312 19.26 -4.00 3.49
N LYS A 313 19.40 -4.46 2.24
CA LYS A 313 18.99 -5.79 1.73
C LYS A 313 17.65 -6.30 2.28
N GLY A 314 16.64 -5.43 2.23
CA GLY A 314 15.27 -5.70 2.70
C GLY A 314 14.99 -5.36 4.18
N GLY A 315 15.98 -4.88 4.93
CA GLY A 315 15.78 -4.28 6.25
C GLY A 315 15.04 -2.94 6.20
N LEU A 316 14.69 -2.44 7.39
CA LEU A 316 14.12 -1.11 7.57
C LEU A 316 15.11 -0.06 7.08
N TYR A 317 14.61 0.97 6.38
CA TYR A 317 15.41 2.11 5.97
C TYR A 317 14.61 3.38 6.16
N VAL A 318 15.14 4.28 6.98
CA VAL A 318 14.58 5.58 7.30
C VAL A 318 15.53 6.66 6.80
N LEU A 319 15.01 7.62 6.05
CA LEU A 319 15.67 8.86 5.69
C LEU A 319 15.32 9.90 6.75
N GLY A 320 16.32 10.30 7.52
CA GLY A 320 16.21 11.30 8.58
C GLY A 320 16.73 12.65 8.11
N HIS A 321 15.96 13.71 8.31
CA HIS A 321 16.43 15.09 8.12
C HIS A 321 16.01 15.97 9.29
N VAL A 322 16.90 16.89 9.65
CA VAL A 322 16.67 17.86 10.72
C VAL A 322 16.54 19.23 10.10
N GLU A 323 15.37 19.83 10.29
CA GLU A 323 15.14 21.24 9.99
C GLU A 323 15.51 22.06 11.24
N ILE A 324 16.38 23.05 11.08
CA ILE A 324 16.84 23.89 12.17
C ILE A 324 15.84 25.02 12.35
N GLN A 325 15.25 25.12 13.53
CA GLN A 325 14.37 26.24 13.87
C GLN A 325 15.21 27.43 14.31
N GLU A 326 15.35 28.42 13.43
CA GLU A 326 16.02 29.69 13.75
C GLU A 326 15.02 30.65 14.40
N GLU A 327 15.01 30.70 15.73
CA GLU A 327 14.13 31.59 16.52
C GLU A 327 14.30 33.07 16.14
N ASP A 328 15.53 33.51 15.81
CA ASP A 328 15.88 34.90 15.48
C ASP A 328 15.27 35.42 14.16
N LYS A 329 14.94 34.53 13.21
CA LYS A 329 14.26 34.91 11.96
C LYS A 329 12.77 35.19 12.20
N ILE A 330 12.16 34.52 13.18
CA ILE A 330 10.72 34.59 13.46
C ILE A 330 10.32 35.95 14.02
N GLU A 331 11.15 36.54 14.86
CA GLU A 331 10.88 37.83 15.51
C GLU A 331 10.96 39.03 14.55
N ASN A 332 11.68 38.88 13.42
CA ASN A 332 11.94 39.96 12.45
C ASN A 332 10.99 39.95 11.23
N LEU A 333 10.06 38.99 11.14
CA LEU A 333 9.13 38.83 10.00
C LEU A 333 7.75 39.46 10.26
N GLY A 334 7.07 39.88 9.20
CA GLY A 334 5.75 40.51 9.28
C GLY A 334 4.64 39.56 9.78
N GLN A 335 3.53 40.11 10.28
CA GLN A 335 2.43 39.33 10.87
C GLN A 335 1.82 38.25 9.94
N ALA A 336 1.88 38.44 8.62
CA ALA A 336 1.40 37.46 7.63
C ALA A 336 2.36 36.26 7.45
N GLU A 337 3.68 36.51 7.43
CA GLU A 337 4.72 35.47 7.35
C GLU A 337 4.82 34.67 8.66
N GLN A 338 4.57 35.32 9.80
CA GLN A 338 4.41 34.64 11.09
C GLN A 338 3.23 33.66 11.11
N GLN A 339 2.23 33.82 10.24
CA GLN A 339 1.06 32.96 10.18
C GLN A 339 1.31 31.71 9.32
N GLU A 340 2.12 31.81 8.27
CA GLU A 340 2.63 30.65 7.52
C GLU A 340 3.63 29.83 8.36
N LEU A 341 4.48 30.50 9.15
CA LEU A 341 5.47 29.87 10.03
C LEU A 341 4.88 29.21 11.30
N LYS A 342 3.58 29.40 11.58
CA LYS A 342 2.86 28.64 12.62
C LYS A 342 2.59 27.19 12.20
N THR A 343 2.67 26.89 10.91
CA THR A 343 2.55 25.54 10.39
C THR A 343 3.91 24.86 10.44
N ASP A 344 3.96 23.62 10.93
CA ASP A 344 5.21 22.86 11.05
C ASP A 344 5.89 22.71 9.67
N PRO A 345 7.11 23.26 9.47
CA PRO A 345 7.80 23.21 8.18
C PRO A 345 8.06 21.78 7.70
N ALA A 346 8.14 20.81 8.63
CA ALA A 346 8.31 19.41 8.29
C ALA A 346 7.12 18.85 7.50
N ILE A 347 5.89 19.37 7.69
CA ILE A 347 4.69 18.86 7.01
C ILE A 347 4.79 19.12 5.50
N THR A 348 5.10 20.36 5.11
CA THR A 348 5.25 20.75 3.70
C THR A 348 6.42 20.00 3.06
N GLN A 349 7.55 19.92 3.75
CA GLN A 349 8.72 19.20 3.25
C GLN A 349 8.48 17.70 3.08
N THR A 350 7.66 17.07 3.95
CA THR A 350 7.41 15.61 3.90
C THR A 350 6.91 15.18 2.52
N ILE A 351 6.03 15.94 1.89
CA ILE A 351 5.50 15.63 0.55
C ILE A 351 6.64 15.63 -0.48
N HIS A 352 7.54 16.60 -0.42
CA HIS A 352 8.69 16.69 -1.32
C HIS A 352 9.68 15.54 -1.12
N TRP A 353 9.93 15.14 0.13
CA TRP A 353 10.77 13.98 0.42
C TRP A 353 10.14 12.65 -0.04
N LEU A 354 8.83 12.50 0.05
CA LEU A 354 8.13 11.33 -0.50
C LEU A 354 8.28 11.27 -2.04
N ASN A 355 8.10 12.40 -2.73
CA ASN A 355 8.32 12.49 -4.17
C ASN A 355 9.77 12.14 -4.54
N LEU A 356 10.76 12.57 -3.74
CA LEU A 356 12.16 12.20 -3.94
C LEU A 356 12.39 10.69 -3.81
N VAL A 357 11.79 10.05 -2.81
CA VAL A 357 11.91 8.60 -2.59
C VAL A 357 11.31 7.83 -3.78
N ASP A 358 10.17 8.28 -4.29
CA ASP A 358 9.52 7.70 -5.48
C ASP A 358 10.37 7.90 -6.74
N HIS A 359 10.94 9.10 -6.92
CA HIS A 359 11.82 9.42 -8.03
C HIS A 359 13.09 8.55 -8.03
N LEU A 360 13.77 8.43 -6.88
CA LEU A 360 14.95 7.58 -6.71
C LEU A 360 14.60 6.07 -6.72
N LYS A 361 13.31 5.71 -6.65
CA LYS A 361 12.80 4.33 -6.57
C LYS A 361 13.37 3.56 -5.37
N VAL A 362 13.53 4.26 -4.25
CA VAL A 362 14.13 3.75 -3.02
C VAL A 362 13.04 3.25 -2.09
N LYS A 363 13.28 2.14 -1.37
CA LYS A 363 12.30 1.60 -0.41
C LYS A 363 12.61 2.12 1.00
N ALA A 364 12.37 3.40 1.23
CA ALA A 364 12.63 4.06 2.51
C ALA A 364 11.38 4.73 3.08
N PHE A 365 11.33 4.85 4.40
CA PHE A 365 10.43 5.75 5.11
C PHE A 365 11.12 7.10 5.28
N VAL A 366 10.35 8.19 5.29
CA VAL A 366 10.87 9.54 5.54
C VAL A 366 10.45 9.94 6.94
N GLU A 367 11.40 10.41 7.73
CA GLU A 367 11.15 11.03 9.03
C GLU A 367 11.88 12.37 9.11
N LEU A 368 11.11 13.45 9.24
CA LEU A 368 11.62 14.80 9.38
C LEU A 368 11.42 15.24 10.84
N THR A 369 12.36 16.00 11.38
CA THR A 369 12.26 16.55 12.73
C THR A 369 12.72 17.99 12.76
N VAL A 370 12.02 18.82 13.51
CA VAL A 370 12.41 20.21 13.79
C VAL A 370 13.12 20.26 15.13
N ALA A 371 14.30 20.91 15.19
CA ALA A 371 15.07 21.06 16.42
C ALA A 371 15.90 22.35 16.42
N LYS A 372 16.41 22.76 17.59
CA LYS A 372 17.28 23.93 17.74
C LYS A 372 18.70 23.68 17.20
N SER A 373 19.14 22.43 17.23
CA SER A 373 20.45 22.02 16.72
C SER A 373 20.36 20.68 15.98
N VAL A 374 21.29 20.46 15.05
CA VAL A 374 21.36 19.20 14.30
C VAL A 374 21.63 18.02 15.22
N ARG A 375 22.48 18.20 16.24
CA ARG A 375 22.76 17.18 17.25
C ARG A 375 21.52 16.76 18.03
N GLU A 376 20.70 17.72 18.48
CA GLU A 376 19.45 17.44 19.19
C GLU A 376 18.42 16.75 18.28
N GLY A 377 18.22 17.26 17.06
CA GLY A 377 17.32 16.63 16.09
C GLY A 377 17.73 15.21 15.73
N MET A 378 19.04 14.94 15.59
CA MET A 378 19.56 13.59 15.38
C MET A 378 19.25 12.68 16.57
N GLN A 379 19.41 13.17 17.80
CA GLN A 379 19.07 12.42 19.01
C GLN A 379 17.58 12.06 19.08
N HIS A 380 16.70 12.93 18.58
CA HIS A 380 15.26 12.65 18.46
C HIS A 380 15.01 11.58 17.41
N LEU A 381 15.52 11.74 16.19
CA LEU A 381 15.36 10.75 15.12
C LEU A 381 15.84 9.36 15.56
N VAL A 382 17.07 9.22 16.06
CA VAL A 382 17.60 7.91 16.44
C VAL A 382 16.79 7.21 17.55
N ARG A 383 16.14 7.96 18.44
CA ARG A 383 15.32 7.41 19.54
C ARG A 383 13.88 7.11 19.13
N LEU A 384 13.30 7.99 18.33
CA LEU A 384 11.87 8.00 18.01
C LEU A 384 11.56 7.29 16.69
N SER A 385 12.55 7.10 15.81
CA SER A 385 12.33 6.43 14.53
C SER A 385 11.87 4.99 14.67
N GLY A 386 10.87 4.64 13.85
CA GLY A 386 10.27 3.31 13.81
C GLY A 386 9.17 3.06 14.85
N MET A 387 8.53 1.88 14.76
CA MET A 387 7.37 1.53 15.57
C MET A 387 7.50 0.10 16.13
N GLY A 388 7.28 -0.04 17.44
CA GLY A 388 7.38 -1.32 18.13
C GLY A 388 8.78 -1.94 17.95
N ALA A 389 8.84 -3.12 17.36
CA ALA A 389 10.09 -3.84 17.09
C ALA A 389 10.75 -3.52 15.74
N MET A 390 10.08 -2.76 14.87
CA MET A 390 10.69 -2.22 13.66
C MET A 390 11.38 -0.90 13.98
N LYS A 391 12.63 -0.96 14.46
CA LYS A 391 13.42 0.22 14.86
C LYS A 391 14.83 0.20 14.29
N PRO A 392 15.37 1.35 13.84
CA PRO A 392 16.75 1.41 13.36
C PRO A 392 17.75 0.90 14.40
N ASN A 393 18.71 0.09 13.95
CA ASN A 393 19.85 -0.40 14.75
C ASN A 393 21.19 0.17 14.28
N THR A 394 21.22 0.77 13.08
CA THR A 394 22.42 1.31 12.46
C THR A 394 22.16 2.75 12.01
N VAL A 395 22.98 3.68 12.47
CA VAL A 395 22.94 5.10 12.11
C VAL A 395 24.06 5.38 11.12
N ILE A 396 23.72 6.03 10.01
CA ILE A 396 24.67 6.35 8.94
C ILE A 396 24.77 7.85 8.76
N PHE A 397 26.01 8.34 8.72
CA PHE A 397 26.34 9.74 8.42
C PHE A 397 27.06 9.85 7.08
N GLY A 398 26.72 10.88 6.31
CA GLY A 398 27.63 11.41 5.29
C GLY A 398 28.85 12.04 5.97
N PHE A 399 30.04 11.78 5.44
CA PHE A 399 31.28 12.34 5.97
C PHE A 399 31.31 13.86 5.81
N LEU A 400 31.73 14.57 6.86
CA LEU A 400 31.87 16.03 6.84
C LEU A 400 33.01 16.44 5.89
N ASN A 401 32.67 16.71 4.64
CA ASN A 401 33.62 17.20 3.63
C ASN A 401 33.73 18.73 3.71
N LYS A 402 34.93 19.26 3.40
CA LYS A 402 35.17 20.71 3.35
C LYS A 402 34.89 21.34 1.98
N GLY A 403 34.69 20.53 0.93
CA GLY A 403 34.46 21.00 -0.44
C GLY A 403 32.99 21.30 -0.74
N ASP A 404 32.76 21.94 -1.89
CA ASP A 404 31.42 22.36 -2.31
C ASP A 404 30.50 21.17 -2.62
N PRO A 405 29.22 21.24 -2.22
CA PRO A 405 28.27 20.18 -2.51
C PRO A 405 27.99 20.10 -4.02
N THR A 406 28.08 18.90 -4.59
CA THR A 406 27.66 18.63 -5.97
C THR A 406 26.15 18.43 -6.02
N ASP A 407 25.45 19.14 -6.92
CA ASP A 407 24.01 18.94 -7.13
C ASP A 407 23.77 17.85 -8.18
N PHE A 408 23.17 16.73 -7.75
CA PHE A 408 22.84 15.61 -8.62
C PHE A 408 21.43 15.68 -9.21
N LEU A 409 20.54 16.54 -8.70
CA LEU A 409 19.17 16.64 -9.18
C LEU A 409 19.02 17.63 -10.33
N SER A 410 19.83 18.69 -10.36
CA SER A 410 19.83 19.69 -11.44
C SER A 410 20.82 19.41 -12.56
N SER A 411 21.84 18.56 -12.34
CA SER A 411 22.84 18.27 -13.36
C SER A 411 22.27 17.36 -14.46
N PRO A 412 22.18 17.78 -15.74
CA PRO A 412 21.58 16.98 -16.81
C PRO A 412 22.31 15.67 -17.11
N TRP A 413 23.58 15.57 -16.71
CA TRP A 413 24.42 14.37 -16.90
C TRP A 413 24.35 13.41 -15.71
N SER A 414 23.62 13.77 -14.65
CA SER A 414 23.40 12.91 -13.50
C SER A 414 22.30 11.89 -13.79
N PRO A 415 22.43 10.62 -13.38
CA PRO A 415 21.35 9.64 -13.48
C PRO A 415 20.16 9.97 -12.56
N TYR A 416 20.30 10.96 -11.69
CA TYR A 416 19.28 11.42 -10.74
C TYR A 416 18.63 12.75 -11.17
N TYR A 417 18.88 13.23 -12.39
CA TYR A 417 18.30 14.47 -12.91
C TYR A 417 16.77 14.44 -12.95
N ASN A 418 16.14 15.51 -12.48
CA ASN A 418 14.69 15.71 -12.64
C ASN A 418 14.32 17.20 -12.56
N GLU A 419 13.67 17.68 -13.61
CA GLU A 419 13.19 19.06 -13.79
C GLU A 419 12.15 19.48 -12.74
N GLU A 420 11.35 18.54 -12.22
CA GLU A 420 10.29 18.83 -11.22
C GLU A 420 10.86 19.28 -9.86
N PHE A 421 12.16 19.09 -9.61
CA PHE A 421 12.85 19.54 -8.42
C PHE A 421 13.67 20.84 -8.64
N GLU A 422 13.46 21.55 -9.75
CA GLU A 422 14.12 22.85 -9.99
C GLU A 422 13.57 23.95 -9.06
N ASN A 423 14.51 24.77 -8.55
CA ASN A 423 14.37 26.01 -7.76
C ASN A 423 13.25 26.04 -6.70
N ASP A 424 13.65 25.77 -5.44
CA ASP A 424 12.95 26.01 -4.15
C ASP A 424 12.48 24.79 -3.34
N VAL A 425 12.44 23.58 -3.91
CA VAL A 425 11.98 22.40 -3.14
C VAL A 425 12.97 21.93 -2.06
N PHE A 426 14.27 21.93 -2.39
CA PHE A 426 15.36 21.58 -1.46
C PHE A 426 16.47 22.62 -1.57
N PRO A 427 16.84 23.34 -0.49
CA PRO A 427 17.92 24.31 -0.55
C PRO A 427 19.29 23.63 -0.60
N ILE A 428 20.21 24.18 -1.40
CA ILE A 428 21.63 23.82 -1.35
C ILE A 428 22.24 24.55 -0.15
N ARG A 429 22.45 23.83 0.95
CA ARG A 429 23.09 24.38 2.16
C ARG A 429 24.60 24.50 1.92
N ASN A 430 25.06 25.70 1.55
CA ASN A 430 26.49 26.01 1.36
C ASN A 430 27.22 26.33 2.68
N GLN A 431 26.48 26.67 3.74
CA GLN A 431 27.05 26.91 5.06
C GLN A 431 27.17 25.58 5.83
N LYS A 432 28.34 25.35 6.46
CA LYS A 432 28.55 24.20 7.35
C LYS A 432 27.68 24.36 8.58
N SER A 433 26.48 23.77 8.53
CA SER A 433 25.54 23.73 9.65
C SER A 433 26.12 23.03 10.89
N VAL A 434 27.10 22.13 10.69
CA VAL A 434 27.69 21.31 11.76
C VAL A 434 29.20 21.57 11.88
N LEU A 435 29.63 21.89 13.11
CA LEU A 435 31.05 22.02 13.44
C LEU A 435 31.73 20.64 13.55
N PRO A 436 33.04 20.50 13.27
CA PRO A 436 33.74 19.22 13.41
C PRO A 436 33.63 18.61 14.81
N LEU A 437 33.65 19.45 15.86
CA LEU A 437 33.47 19.01 17.24
C LEU A 437 32.06 18.44 17.47
N GLU A 438 31.03 19.13 16.96
CA GLU A 438 29.65 18.70 17.06
C GLU A 438 29.43 17.38 16.31
N TYR A 439 30.00 17.22 15.12
CA TYR A 439 29.96 15.97 14.34
C TYR A 439 30.55 14.78 15.11
N VAL A 440 31.68 14.96 15.79
CA VAL A 440 32.28 13.91 16.63
C VAL A 440 31.43 13.63 17.88
N GLN A 441 30.84 14.66 18.48
CA GLN A 441 29.92 14.48 19.61
C GLN A 441 28.67 13.70 19.19
N MET A 442 28.13 13.97 18.00
CA MET A 442 27.02 13.22 17.40
C MET A 442 27.37 11.74 17.25
N MET A 443 28.56 11.41 16.75
CA MET A 443 29.05 10.03 16.68
C MET A 443 29.13 9.39 18.08
N GLY A 444 29.65 10.13 19.06
CA GLY A 444 29.71 9.68 20.46
C GLY A 444 28.34 9.38 21.06
N ASP A 445 27.32 10.19 20.74
CA ASP A 445 25.95 9.98 21.20
C ASP A 445 25.33 8.71 20.60
N VAL A 446 25.57 8.43 19.32
CA VAL A 446 25.11 7.19 18.66
C VAL A 446 25.66 5.96 19.36
N LEU A 447 26.96 5.95 19.66
CA LEU A 447 27.60 4.83 20.36
C LEU A 447 27.06 4.69 21.80
N ARG A 448 26.81 5.80 22.50
CA ARG A 448 26.17 5.78 23.83
C ARG A 448 24.73 5.27 23.81
N MET A 449 24.02 5.43 22.69
CA MET A 449 22.70 4.85 22.46
C MET A 449 22.74 3.36 22.07
N ASN A 450 23.92 2.74 22.10
CA ASN A 450 24.13 1.33 21.75
C ASN A 450 23.62 1.00 20.33
N LYS A 451 23.92 1.88 19.37
CA LYS A 451 23.61 1.73 17.95
C LYS A 451 24.89 1.55 17.15
N ASN A 452 24.80 0.80 16.05
CA ASN A 452 25.89 0.69 15.09
C ASN A 452 26.07 2.03 14.36
N LEU A 453 27.31 2.37 14.05
CA LEU A 453 27.68 3.63 13.40
C LEU A 453 28.39 3.34 12.08
N CYS A 454 27.95 3.97 10.99
CA CYS A 454 28.68 3.95 9.72
C CYS A 454 28.92 5.36 9.20
N LEU A 455 30.15 5.63 8.74
CA LEU A 455 30.53 6.91 8.14
C LEU A 455 30.80 6.71 6.65
N CYS A 456 30.11 7.46 5.81
CA CYS A 456 30.13 7.31 4.37
C CYS A 456 30.90 8.47 3.72
N ARG A 457 32.08 8.18 3.17
CA ARG A 457 32.96 9.19 2.56
C ARG A 457 33.08 9.01 1.04
N ASN A 458 33.16 10.14 0.33
CA ASN A 458 33.37 10.23 -1.12
C ASN A 458 32.28 9.56 -1.99
N PHE A 459 31.02 9.61 -1.54
CA PHE A 459 29.87 9.07 -2.28
C PHE A 459 29.49 9.94 -3.49
N ASP A 460 29.93 11.20 -3.54
CA ASP A 460 29.89 12.08 -4.71
C ASP A 460 30.59 11.46 -5.93
N LYS A 461 31.62 10.65 -5.70
CA LYS A 461 32.37 9.95 -6.77
C LYS A 461 31.79 8.58 -7.11
N LEU A 462 30.77 8.13 -6.38
CA LEU A 462 30.18 6.81 -6.58
C LEU A 462 29.22 6.85 -7.78
N LYS A 463 29.67 6.28 -8.89
CA LYS A 463 28.81 6.05 -10.07
C LYS A 463 28.24 4.63 -10.01
N LYS A 464 26.94 4.52 -9.70
CA LYS A 464 26.17 3.27 -9.56
C LYS A 464 25.48 2.89 -10.87
N ASP A 465 26.26 2.84 -11.95
CA ASP A 465 25.82 2.35 -13.26
C ASP A 465 26.51 1.01 -13.55
N VAL A 466 25.75 0.07 -14.13
CA VAL A 466 26.23 -1.30 -14.40
C VAL A 466 27.53 -1.30 -15.21
N LYS A 467 27.73 -0.29 -16.08
CA LYS A 467 28.96 -0.11 -16.86
C LYS A 467 30.14 0.32 -15.98
N SER A 468 29.99 1.35 -15.16
CA SER A 468 30.99 1.77 -14.17
C SER A 468 31.38 0.62 -13.23
N VAL A 469 30.41 -0.09 -12.66
CA VAL A 469 30.68 -1.17 -11.69
C VAL A 469 31.42 -2.34 -12.35
N ARG A 470 31.20 -2.62 -13.64
CA ARG A 470 31.98 -3.63 -14.40
C ARG A 470 33.47 -3.31 -14.51
N THR A 471 33.87 -2.05 -14.40
CA THR A 471 35.30 -1.68 -14.45
C THR A 471 36.00 -1.94 -13.11
N LYS A 472 35.23 -2.02 -12.02
CA LYS A 472 35.73 -2.36 -10.68
C LYS A 472 35.83 -3.88 -10.53
N LYS A 473 36.80 -4.32 -9.72
CA LYS A 473 37.10 -5.76 -9.54
C LYS A 473 36.88 -6.26 -8.12
N TYR A 474 36.98 -5.38 -7.11
CA TYR A 474 37.08 -5.81 -5.72
C TYR A 474 36.27 -4.93 -4.75
N ILE A 475 35.81 -5.55 -3.66
CA ILE A 475 35.37 -4.88 -2.43
C ILE A 475 36.42 -5.21 -1.36
N ASP A 476 37.15 -4.20 -0.90
CA ASP A 476 38.21 -4.38 0.09
C ASP A 476 37.68 -4.11 1.50
N VAL A 477 37.85 -5.08 2.38
CA VAL A 477 37.44 -5.03 3.79
C VAL A 477 38.70 -5.03 4.66
N TRP A 478 38.79 -4.05 5.56
CA TRP A 478 39.90 -3.88 6.49
C TRP A 478 39.40 -4.11 7.92
N PRO A 479 39.39 -5.36 8.42
CA PRO A 479 39.00 -5.67 9.79
C PRO A 479 40.02 -5.05 10.76
N VAL A 480 39.66 -3.90 11.33
CA VAL A 480 40.47 -3.19 12.32
C VAL A 480 39.56 -2.81 13.48
N ASN A 481 39.98 -3.15 14.71
CA ASN A 481 39.31 -2.67 15.90
C ASN A 481 39.71 -1.21 16.15
N PHE A 482 38.84 -0.27 15.79
CA PHE A 482 39.08 1.16 15.98
C PHE A 482 39.07 1.59 17.45
N MET A 483 38.41 0.83 18.33
CA MET A 483 38.30 1.16 19.76
C MET A 483 39.52 0.67 20.56
N HIS A 484 40.11 -0.44 20.13
CA HIS A 484 41.32 -1.01 20.71
C HIS A 484 42.35 -1.35 19.60
N PRO A 485 43.06 -0.34 19.06
CA PRO A 485 43.94 -0.50 17.90
C PRO A 485 45.22 -1.32 18.13
N GLY A 486 45.37 -1.98 19.29
CA GLY A 486 46.49 -2.88 19.62
C GLY A 486 46.08 -4.34 19.83
N GLU A 487 44.78 -4.64 19.84
CA GLU A 487 44.30 -6.02 19.80
C GLU A 487 44.17 -6.42 18.34
N GLY A 488 45.18 -7.11 17.79
CA GLY A 488 45.19 -7.64 16.42
C GLY A 488 44.15 -8.75 16.16
N ASP A 489 43.07 -8.80 16.94
CA ASP A 489 42.07 -9.85 16.83
C ASP A 489 41.02 -9.51 15.75
N ALA A 490 41.14 -10.19 14.61
CA ALA A 490 40.21 -10.10 13.49
C ALA A 490 38.79 -10.60 13.83
N PHE A 491 38.57 -11.21 15.00
CA PHE A 491 37.30 -11.75 15.46
C PHE A 491 36.49 -10.79 16.35
N ASP A 492 36.93 -9.54 16.51
CA ASP A 492 36.14 -8.55 17.23
C ASP A 492 34.81 -8.24 16.52
N THR A 493 33.83 -7.81 17.31
CA THR A 493 32.50 -7.35 16.90
C THR A 493 32.55 -6.32 15.76
N THR A 494 33.49 -5.38 15.79
CA THR A 494 33.68 -4.35 14.75
C THR A 494 34.11 -4.97 13.41
N SER A 495 35.08 -5.88 13.45
CA SER A 495 35.59 -6.63 12.30
C SER A 495 34.52 -7.52 11.67
N LEU A 496 33.78 -8.27 12.50
CA LEU A 496 32.68 -9.13 12.05
C LEU A 496 31.53 -8.31 11.45
N PHE A 497 31.20 -7.16 12.04
CA PHE A 497 30.18 -6.25 11.51
C PHE A 497 30.58 -5.70 10.13
N MET A 498 31.83 -5.25 9.96
CA MET A 498 32.34 -4.79 8.66
C MET A 498 32.29 -5.89 7.60
N LEU A 499 32.69 -7.12 7.96
CA LEU A 499 32.62 -8.27 7.08
C LEU A 499 31.16 -8.59 6.69
N GLN A 500 30.25 -8.54 7.66
CA GLN A 500 28.82 -8.78 7.43
C GLN A 500 28.22 -7.75 6.46
N LEU A 501 28.50 -6.45 6.66
CA LEU A 501 28.04 -5.41 5.74
C LEU A 501 28.59 -5.61 4.32
N ALA A 502 29.88 -5.93 4.20
CA ALA A 502 30.50 -6.17 2.90
C ALA A 502 29.89 -7.39 2.18
N CYS A 503 29.59 -8.46 2.93
CA CYS A 503 28.87 -9.62 2.39
C CYS A 503 27.45 -9.26 1.94
N ILE A 504 26.73 -8.43 2.72
CA ILE A 504 25.39 -7.98 2.37
C ILE A 504 25.40 -7.20 1.05
N VAL A 505 26.35 -6.27 0.89
CA VAL A 505 26.54 -5.54 -0.37
C VAL A 505 26.85 -6.49 -1.51
N ASN A 506 27.78 -7.43 -1.33
CA ASN A 506 28.15 -8.41 -2.36
C ASN A 506 26.98 -9.32 -2.77
N MET A 507 25.98 -9.53 -1.91
CA MET A 507 24.80 -10.31 -2.27
C MET A 507 23.81 -9.57 -3.17
N VAL A 508 23.96 -8.26 -3.36
CA VAL A 508 23.09 -7.46 -4.23
C VAL A 508 23.54 -7.61 -5.70
N PRO A 509 22.62 -7.80 -6.67
CA PRO A 509 22.97 -8.10 -8.06
C PRO A 509 23.91 -7.10 -8.75
N VAL A 510 23.88 -5.83 -8.34
CA VAL A 510 24.76 -4.78 -8.87
C VAL A 510 26.21 -5.02 -8.48
N TRP A 511 26.46 -5.51 -7.26
CA TRP A 511 27.80 -5.65 -6.67
C TRP A 511 28.32 -7.08 -6.68
N SER A 512 27.48 -8.08 -6.97
CA SER A 512 27.79 -9.52 -6.86
C SER A 512 28.91 -10.05 -7.76
N ARG A 513 29.32 -9.26 -8.77
CA ARG A 513 30.46 -9.59 -9.63
C ARG A 513 31.81 -9.22 -9.01
N LEU A 514 31.81 -8.39 -7.98
CA LEU A 514 33.02 -7.94 -7.32
C LEU A 514 33.53 -9.04 -6.37
N LYS A 515 34.84 -9.28 -6.38
CA LYS A 515 35.45 -10.23 -5.46
C LYS A 515 35.69 -9.55 -4.11
N LEU A 516 35.26 -10.18 -3.03
CA LEU A 516 35.54 -9.69 -1.68
C LEU A 516 37.01 -9.97 -1.35
N ARG A 517 37.75 -8.96 -0.89
CA ARG A 517 39.12 -9.12 -0.38
C ARG A 517 39.19 -8.64 1.05
N VAL A 518 39.65 -9.49 1.96
CA VAL A 518 39.89 -9.10 3.35
C VAL A 518 41.38 -8.85 3.52
N ARG A 519 41.71 -7.64 3.98
CA ARG A 519 43.08 -7.16 4.19
C ARG A 519 43.42 -7.25 5.66
N LEU A 520 44.30 -8.18 6.02
CA LEU A 520 44.71 -8.38 7.41
C LEU A 520 45.92 -7.50 7.71
N CYS A 521 45.81 -6.71 8.78
CA CYS A 521 46.94 -5.99 9.36
C CYS A 521 47.71 -6.96 10.26
N GLU A 522 48.88 -7.41 9.81
CA GLU A 522 49.79 -8.20 10.64
C GLU A 522 50.77 -7.25 11.35
N ASP A 523 50.80 -7.30 12.68
CA ASP A 523 51.84 -6.63 13.47
C ASP A 523 53.15 -7.40 13.33
N GLY A 524 54.20 -6.72 12.88
CA GLY A 524 55.53 -7.31 12.67
C GLY A 524 56.23 -7.82 13.93
N GLN A 525 55.58 -7.81 15.10
CA GLN A 525 56.14 -8.29 16.37
C GLN A 525 55.88 -9.77 16.66
N SER A 526 55.03 -10.46 15.91
CA SER A 526 54.70 -11.87 16.16
C SER A 526 55.75 -12.89 15.66
N GLN A 527 56.86 -12.44 15.06
CA GLN A 527 57.90 -13.33 14.52
C GLN A 527 59.24 -13.28 15.28
N GLY A 528 59.35 -12.53 16.37
CA GLY A 528 60.61 -12.33 17.08
C GLY A 528 60.59 -12.79 18.52
N THR A 529 60.50 -14.10 18.81
CA THR A 529 61.15 -14.70 19.99
C THR A 529 61.05 -16.24 19.98
N LEU A 530 62.22 -16.87 20.07
CA LEU A 530 62.50 -18.26 20.48
C LEU A 530 62.34 -19.35 19.41
N GLU A 531 63.34 -19.45 18.53
CA GLU A 531 63.85 -20.76 18.11
C GLU A 531 64.47 -21.45 19.34
N VAL A 532 63.73 -22.37 19.96
CA VAL A 532 64.31 -23.45 20.75
C VAL A 532 63.69 -24.74 20.23
N GLU A 533 64.52 -25.58 19.62
CA GLU A 533 64.19 -26.93 19.19
C GLU A 533 63.58 -27.72 20.34
N THR A 534 62.35 -28.25 20.18
CA THR A 534 61.93 -29.57 20.68
C THR A 534 60.49 -29.92 20.25
N HIS A 535 60.34 -31.06 19.58
CA HIS A 535 59.12 -31.86 19.30
C HIS A 535 57.98 -31.29 18.41
N PRO A 536 57.28 -32.15 17.62
CA PRO A 536 56.21 -31.73 16.72
C PRO A 536 54.90 -31.57 17.50
N ALA A 537 54.79 -30.48 18.26
CA ALA A 537 53.52 -30.03 18.82
C ALA A 537 52.91 -28.98 17.88
N GLN A 538 51.63 -29.16 17.57
CA GLN A 538 50.83 -28.32 16.68
C GLN A 538 51.10 -26.82 16.92
N THR A 539 51.67 -26.14 15.93
CA THR A 539 51.75 -24.68 15.91
C THR A 539 50.34 -24.10 16.11
N PRO A 540 50.14 -23.12 17.01
CA PRO A 540 48.83 -22.51 17.19
C PRO A 540 48.34 -21.94 15.86
N PRO A 541 47.07 -22.16 15.46
CA PRO A 541 46.57 -21.71 14.17
C PRO A 541 46.74 -20.20 14.06
N THR A 542 47.39 -19.74 12.99
CA THR A 542 47.60 -18.31 12.75
C THR A 542 46.25 -17.61 12.58
N HIS A 543 46.18 -16.30 12.85
CA HIS A 543 44.94 -15.51 12.69
C HIS A 543 44.30 -15.69 11.31
N ARG A 544 45.14 -15.85 10.28
CA ARG A 544 44.75 -16.14 8.91
C ARG A 544 44.03 -17.49 8.77
N ASP A 545 44.54 -18.55 9.39
CA ASP A 545 43.97 -19.90 9.28
C ASP A 545 42.58 -19.95 9.92
N ARG A 546 42.43 -19.33 11.09
CA ARG A 546 41.14 -19.22 11.78
C ARG A 546 40.11 -18.47 10.93
N LEU A 547 40.52 -17.36 10.31
CA LEU A 547 39.62 -16.56 9.48
C LEU A 547 39.23 -17.31 8.20
N THR A 548 40.17 -18.04 7.62
CA THR A 548 39.92 -18.91 6.45
C THR A 548 38.90 -19.99 6.78
N ASP A 549 39.05 -20.67 7.92
CA ASP A 549 38.08 -21.68 8.40
C ASP A 549 36.70 -21.05 8.62
N MET A 550 36.62 -19.89 9.28
CA MET A 550 35.35 -19.17 9.49
C MET A 550 34.66 -18.81 8.16
N LEU A 551 35.38 -18.21 7.22
CA LEU A 551 34.85 -17.83 5.90
C LEU A 551 34.37 -19.07 5.13
N THR A 552 35.12 -20.17 5.21
CA THR A 552 34.76 -21.44 4.58
C THR A 552 33.47 -22.02 5.18
N ARG A 553 33.35 -22.04 6.51
CA ARG A 553 32.14 -22.50 7.22
C ARG A 553 30.91 -21.64 6.90
N LEU A 554 31.10 -20.34 6.78
CA LEU A 554 30.05 -19.38 6.42
C LEU A 554 29.78 -19.30 4.90
N ARG A 555 30.55 -20.04 4.08
CA ARG A 555 30.46 -20.05 2.61
C ARG A 555 30.63 -18.65 2.00
N ILE A 556 31.53 -17.86 2.56
CA ILE A 556 31.87 -16.53 2.06
C ILE A 556 33.11 -16.65 1.17
N GLU A 557 32.93 -16.42 -0.14
CA GLU A 557 34.04 -16.38 -1.10
C GLU A 557 34.81 -15.06 -0.96
N ALA A 558 35.93 -15.10 -0.22
CA ALA A 558 36.78 -13.94 0.00
C ALA A 558 38.26 -14.29 -0.16
N GLN A 559 39.03 -13.39 -0.79
CA GLN A 559 40.49 -13.50 -0.90
C GLN A 559 41.16 -12.84 0.31
N LEU A 560 41.94 -13.61 1.07
CA LEU A 560 42.75 -13.09 2.18
C LEU A 560 44.10 -12.57 1.67
N THR A 561 44.41 -11.33 1.98
CA THR A 561 45.68 -10.68 1.61
C THR A 561 46.31 -10.06 2.86
N PRO A 562 47.53 -10.48 3.26
CA PRO A 562 48.25 -9.84 4.36
C PRO A 562 48.83 -8.52 3.85
N ASP A 563 48.65 -7.43 4.61
CA ASP A 563 49.29 -6.15 4.34
C ASP A 563 50.16 -5.75 5.55
N LYS A 564 51.40 -5.35 5.27
CA LYS A 564 52.30 -4.79 6.29
C LYS A 564 51.89 -3.34 6.58
N PHE A 565 51.67 -3.01 7.85
CA PHE A 565 51.16 -1.70 8.30
C PHE A 565 51.96 -0.49 7.74
N ASN A 566 53.28 -0.66 7.50
CA ASN A 566 54.16 0.38 6.95
C ASN A 566 53.93 0.72 5.47
N ASP A 567 53.40 -0.20 4.65
CA ASP A 567 53.16 0.08 3.22
C ASP A 567 51.86 0.88 2.99
N THR A 568 50.92 0.81 3.94
CA THR A 568 49.60 1.46 3.85
C THR A 568 49.62 2.96 4.15
N THR A 569 50.50 3.43 5.04
CA THR A 569 50.69 4.88 5.30
C THR A 569 51.62 5.52 4.26
N ALA A 570 52.67 4.81 3.81
CA ALA A 570 53.63 5.31 2.83
C ALA A 570 53.02 5.53 1.42
N ARG A 571 52.08 4.69 0.98
CA ARG A 571 51.46 4.83 -0.35
C ARG A 571 50.43 5.95 -0.48
N ARG A 572 49.96 6.55 0.62
CA ARG A 572 49.02 7.69 0.62
C ARG A 572 49.64 9.01 1.09
N GLY A 573 50.84 8.98 1.67
CA GLY A 573 51.52 10.18 2.20
C GLY A 573 52.12 11.13 1.15
N ASN A 574 52.10 10.80 -0.15
CA ASN A 574 52.68 11.65 -1.21
C ASN A 574 51.75 12.76 -1.73
N SER A 575 50.58 12.97 -1.14
CA SER A 575 49.85 14.23 -1.32
C SER A 575 50.22 15.17 -0.17
N SER A 576 51.09 16.12 -0.47
CA SER A 576 51.44 17.27 0.37
C SER A 576 50.21 17.85 1.06
N ASP A 577 50.23 17.85 2.41
CA ASP A 577 49.53 18.78 3.33
C ASP A 577 49.16 18.10 4.66
N PHE A 578 50.13 17.52 5.38
CA PHE A 578 49.93 17.23 6.82
C PHE A 578 51.29 17.21 7.54
N HIS A 579 51.71 18.36 8.06
CA HIS A 579 52.67 18.41 9.16
C HIS A 579 51.93 18.11 10.46
N LEU A 580 52.10 16.90 10.99
CA LEU A 580 51.76 16.58 12.38
C LEU A 580 52.93 17.01 13.28
N PRO A 581 52.70 17.86 14.30
CA PRO A 581 53.74 18.16 15.27
C PRO A 581 54.03 16.93 16.13
N THR A 582 55.32 16.71 16.36
CA THR A 582 55.91 15.63 17.15
C THR A 582 55.33 15.53 18.57
N SER A 583 55.22 14.29 19.02
CA SER A 583 54.71 13.82 20.31
C SER A 583 55.02 14.72 21.51
N THR A 584 53.96 15.13 22.20
CA THR A 584 54.02 15.50 23.62
C THR A 584 53.24 14.48 24.43
N THR A 585 53.99 13.77 25.26
CA THR A 585 53.54 12.73 26.20
C THR A 585 52.56 13.34 27.21
N ILE A 586 51.25 13.08 27.07
CA ILE A 586 50.27 13.44 28.10
C ILE A 586 50.02 12.22 28.99
N SER A 587 50.64 12.21 30.16
CA SER A 587 50.34 11.28 31.24
C SER A 587 48.91 11.52 31.75
N ARG A 588 48.02 10.53 31.65
CA ARG A 588 46.70 10.58 32.32
C ARG A 588 46.76 9.85 33.65
N LYS A 589 46.79 10.62 34.75
CA LYS A 589 46.36 10.17 36.08
C LYS A 589 44.86 9.90 36.04
N ARG A 590 44.46 8.66 36.33
CA ARG A 590 43.08 8.30 36.69
C ARG A 590 42.72 8.95 38.03
N ARG A 591 41.60 9.67 38.09
CA ARG A 591 40.80 9.78 39.31
C ARG A 591 39.39 9.31 38.97
N LEU A 592 38.96 8.31 39.74
CA LEU A 592 37.60 7.83 39.86
C LEU A 592 36.68 8.99 40.29
N LEU A 593 35.52 9.08 39.65
CA LEU A 593 34.19 9.23 40.26
C LEU A 593 33.14 8.87 39.20
#